data_AF-A0A0W0VZD5-F1
#
_entry.id   AF-A0A0W0VZD5-F1
#
_cell.length_a   1.000
_cell.length_b   1.000
_cell.length_c   1.000
_cell.angle_alpha   90.00
_cell.angle_beta   90.00
_cell.angle_gamma   90.00
#
_symmetry.space_group_name_H-M   'P 1'
#
loop_
_entity.id
_entity.type
_entity.pdbx_description
1 polymer ?
#
loop_
_entity_poly.entity_id
_entity_poly.type
_entity_poly.pdbx_seq_one_letter_code
_entity_poly.pdbx_strand_id
1 'polypeptide(L)'
;MSNKTDGKTSMALKAMLEGARLNRKDFGNASLHSWVSTIRNQWFIPVESVYTHDRTCDYYILKEEIMRYKDPELRPQQRQEIKAEVLRRRQQKGLKRLEQVSVISKSNTTITCEDKNVSLEAATSSLTRGKSHE
;
A
#
# COMPACT_ATOMS: atom_id res chain seq x y z
N MET A 1 -7.54 -4.51 26.52
CA MET A 1 -8.18 -3.46 25.68
C MET A 1 -8.74 -4.13 24.44
N SER A 2 -10.05 -4.31 24.33
CA SER A 2 -10.67 -4.86 23.12
C SER A 2 -10.84 -3.71 22.12
N ASN A 3 -10.08 -3.75 21.02
CA ASN A 3 -10.12 -2.71 20.01
C ASN A 3 -11.49 -2.75 19.30
N LYS A 4 -12.26 -1.66 19.32
CA LYS A 4 -13.55 -1.55 18.61
C LYS A 4 -13.46 -1.91 17.11
N THR A 5 -12.27 -1.80 16.51
CA THR A 5 -11.96 -2.22 15.14
C THR A 5 -11.97 -3.74 14.94
N ASP A 6 -11.70 -4.54 15.97
CA ASP A 6 -11.75 -6.00 15.89
C ASP A 6 -13.19 -6.49 15.71
N GLY A 7 -14.18 -5.79 16.29
CA GLY A 7 -15.59 -6.12 16.16
C GLY A 7 -16.09 -6.04 14.71
N LYS A 8 -15.85 -4.91 14.03
CA LYS A 8 -16.28 -4.74 12.62
C LYS A 8 -15.52 -5.65 11.65
N THR A 9 -14.23 -5.85 11.87
CA THR A 9 -13.42 -6.77 11.07
C THR A 9 -13.93 -8.21 11.21
N SER A 10 -14.27 -8.62 12.44
CA SER A 10 -14.86 -9.93 12.71
C SER A 10 -16.26 -10.09 12.12
N MET A 11 -17.09 -9.04 12.13
CA MET A 11 -18.41 -9.06 11.47
C MET A 11 -18.28 -9.21 9.95
N ALA A 12 -17.35 -8.49 9.32
CA ALA A 12 -17.09 -8.62 7.89
C ALA A 12 -16.59 -10.03 7.54
N LEU A 13 -15.69 -10.58 8.35
CA LEU A 13 -15.23 -11.96 8.19
C LEU A 13 -16.39 -12.95 8.33
N LYS A 14 -17.22 -12.82 9.36
CA LYS A 14 -18.38 -13.69 9.60
C LYS A 14 -19.30 -13.70 8.39
N ALA A 15 -19.67 -12.53 7.86
CA ALA A 15 -20.51 -12.43 6.68
C ALA A 15 -19.89 -13.14 5.46
N MET A 16 -18.59 -12.96 5.21
CA MET A 16 -17.92 -13.65 4.11
C MET A 16 -17.83 -15.17 4.32
N LEU A 17 -17.65 -15.65 5.55
CA LEU A 17 -17.68 -17.09 5.90
C LEU A 17 -19.08 -17.73 5.81
N GLU A 18 -20.12 -16.89 5.80
CA GLU A 18 -21.50 -17.26 5.49
C GLU A 18 -21.77 -17.22 3.97
N GLY A 19 -20.78 -16.84 3.15
CA GLY A 19 -20.86 -16.77 1.70
C GLY A 19 -21.27 -15.40 1.15
N ALA A 20 -21.38 -14.38 2.00
CA ALA A 20 -21.73 -13.04 1.55
C ALA A 20 -20.60 -12.41 0.71
N ARG A 21 -21.02 -11.64 -0.29
CA ARG A 21 -20.16 -10.77 -1.09
C ARG A 21 -20.36 -9.33 -0.63
N LEU A 22 -19.29 -8.71 -0.15
CA LEU A 22 -19.33 -7.37 0.44
C LEU A 22 -18.82 -6.33 -0.55
N ASN A 23 -19.67 -5.39 -0.96
CA ASN A 23 -19.26 -4.30 -1.82
C ASN A 23 -18.72 -3.12 -1.00
N ARG A 24 -17.62 -2.52 -1.46
CA ARG A 24 -16.95 -1.41 -0.80
C ARG A 24 -17.85 -0.20 -0.50
N LYS A 25 -18.82 0.11 -1.35
CA LYS A 25 -19.69 1.29 -1.23
C LYS A 25 -20.60 1.24 -0.01
N ASP A 26 -21.03 0.04 0.37
CA ASP A 26 -21.99 -0.20 1.45
C ASP A 26 -21.36 0.04 2.84
N PHE A 27 -20.04 0.25 2.89
CA PHE A 27 -19.25 0.34 4.12
C PHE A 27 -18.37 1.60 4.16
N GLY A 28 -18.79 2.69 3.51
CA GLY A 28 -18.08 3.97 3.56
C GLY A 28 -16.73 3.97 2.84
N ASN A 29 -16.60 3.17 1.77
CA ASN A 29 -15.44 3.03 0.88
C ASN A 29 -14.09 2.67 1.56
N ALA A 30 -13.52 3.54 2.38
CA ALA A 30 -12.20 3.30 2.99
C ALA A 30 -12.20 2.16 4.02
N SER A 31 -13.30 1.98 4.77
CA SER A 31 -13.31 1.08 5.93
C SER A 31 -13.26 -0.40 5.55
N LEU A 32 -14.05 -0.85 4.57
CA LEU A 32 -14.07 -2.26 4.17
C LEU A 32 -12.71 -2.73 3.63
N HIS A 33 -12.03 -1.89 2.84
CA HIS A 33 -10.70 -2.22 2.33
C HIS A 33 -9.68 -2.43 3.45
N SER A 34 -9.76 -1.62 4.51
CA SER A 34 -8.91 -1.77 5.71
C SER A 34 -9.17 -3.10 6.43
N TRP A 35 -10.45 -3.45 6.66
CA TRP A 35 -10.81 -4.70 7.31
C TRP A 35 -10.38 -5.92 6.50
N VAL A 36 -10.62 -5.89 5.18
CA VAL A 36 -10.18 -6.97 4.28
C VAL A 36 -8.66 -7.08 4.26
N SER A 37 -7.93 -5.95 4.31
CA SER A 37 -6.49 -5.95 4.43
C SER A 37 -6.04 -6.66 5.70
N THR A 38 -6.67 -6.40 6.85
CA THR A 38 -6.39 -7.11 8.11
C THR A 38 -6.66 -8.61 7.99
N ILE A 39 -7.84 -8.99 7.51
CA ILE A 39 -8.27 -10.39 7.34
C ILE A 39 -7.26 -11.16 6.48
N ARG A 40 -6.87 -10.60 5.33
CA ARG A 40 -5.95 -11.28 4.42
C ARG A 40 -4.49 -11.26 4.89
N ASN A 41 -4.01 -10.11 5.35
CA ASN A 41 -2.57 -9.89 5.54
C ASN A 41 -2.08 -10.16 6.98
N GLN A 42 -2.99 -10.21 7.95
CA GLN A 42 -2.66 -10.46 9.35
C GLN A 42 -3.30 -11.76 9.84
N TRP A 43 -4.54 -12.03 9.45
CA TRP A 43 -5.21 -13.27 9.86
C TRP A 43 -4.97 -14.44 8.89
N PHE A 44 -4.43 -14.13 7.70
CA PHE A 44 -4.08 -15.09 6.65
C PHE A 44 -5.29 -15.90 6.18
N ILE A 45 -6.42 -15.22 5.98
CA ILE A 45 -7.65 -15.79 5.44
C ILE A 45 -7.75 -15.42 3.96
N PRO A 46 -8.09 -16.38 3.08
CA PRO A 46 -8.16 -16.16 1.63
C PRO A 46 -9.37 -15.29 1.27
N VAL A 47 -9.13 -14.00 1.03
CA VAL A 47 -10.16 -13.08 0.54
C VAL A 47 -9.84 -12.66 -0.88
N GLU A 48 -10.80 -12.91 -1.76
CA GLU A 48 -10.79 -12.48 -3.14
C GLU A 48 -11.34 -11.06 -3.28
N SER A 49 -10.89 -10.37 -4.32
CA SER A 49 -11.36 -9.04 -4.65
C SER A 49 -11.57 -8.88 -6.14
N VAL A 50 -12.75 -8.40 -6.55
CA VAL A 50 -13.10 -8.15 -7.95
C VAL A 50 -13.53 -6.70 -8.12
N TYR A 51 -12.97 -6.02 -9.12
CA TYR A 51 -13.39 -4.68 -9.49
C TYR A 51 -14.77 -4.74 -10.15
N THR A 52 -15.66 -3.86 -9.70
CA THR A 52 -17.04 -3.76 -10.19
C THR A 52 -17.21 -2.57 -11.14
N HIS A 53 -18.29 -2.59 -11.92
CA HIS A 53 -18.63 -1.54 -12.89
C HIS A 53 -18.79 -0.16 -12.25
N ASP A 54 -19.19 -0.10 -10.97
CA ASP A 54 -19.29 1.15 -10.19
C ASP A 54 -17.94 1.67 -9.68
N ARG A 55 -16.82 1.16 -10.22
CA ARG A 55 -15.43 1.52 -9.86
C ARG A 55 -15.09 1.24 -8.39
N THR A 56 -15.84 0.34 -7.76
CA THR A 56 -15.54 -0.16 -6.42
C THR A 56 -14.99 -1.59 -6.48
N CYS A 57 -14.90 -2.24 -5.32
CA CYS A 57 -14.46 -3.63 -5.22
C CYS A 57 -15.48 -4.43 -4.43
N ASP A 58 -15.77 -5.63 -4.91
CA ASP A 58 -16.39 -6.67 -4.12
C ASP A 58 -15.34 -7.52 -3.43
N TYR A 59 -15.62 -7.94 -2.20
CA TYR A 59 -14.80 -8.86 -1.44
C TYR A 59 -15.62 -10.09 -1.03
N TYR A 60 -15.03 -11.26 -1.19
CA TYR A 60 -15.67 -12.54 -0.86
C TYR A 60 -14.63 -13.63 -0.59
N ILE A 61 -15.07 -14.74 -0.03
CA ILE A 61 -14.27 -15.96 0.14
C ILE A 61 -14.90 -17.03 -0.77
N LEU A 62 -14.06 -17.78 -1.49
CA LEU A 62 -14.53 -18.89 -2.32
C LEU A 62 -15.18 -19.97 -1.46
N LYS A 63 -16.19 -20.66 -1.99
CA LYS A 63 -16.95 -21.67 -1.23
C LYS A 63 -16.04 -22.78 -0.69
N GLU A 64 -15.08 -23.21 -1.49
CA GLU A 64 -14.09 -24.24 -1.17
C GLU A 64 -13.20 -23.76 -0.02
N GLU A 65 -12.77 -22.50 -0.07
CA GLU A 65 -11.95 -21.89 0.98
C GLU A 65 -12.74 -21.67 2.29
N ILE A 66 -14.05 -21.40 2.21
CA ILE A 66 -14.94 -21.39 3.39
C ILE A 66 -15.01 -22.79 4.01
N MET A 67 -15.14 -23.84 3.20
CA MET A 67 -15.17 -25.23 3.68
C MET A 67 -13.86 -25.60 4.37
N ARG A 68 -12.71 -25.31 3.73
CA ARG A 68 -11.38 -25.49 4.33
C ARG A 68 -11.20 -24.71 5.62
N TYR A 69 -11.73 -23.49 5.70
CA TYR A 69 -11.68 -22.69 6.92
C TYR A 69 -12.53 -23.31 8.03
N LYS A 70 -13.69 -23.90 7.73
CA LYS A 70 -14.55 -24.50 8.76
C LYS A 70 -13.99 -25.83 9.29
N ASP A 71 -13.23 -26.53 8.48
CA ASP A 71 -12.52 -27.76 8.86
C ASP A 71 -11.30 -27.46 9.77
N PRO A 72 -11.26 -27.98 11.02
CA PRO A 72 -10.15 -27.74 11.95
C PRO A 72 -8.82 -28.34 11.50
N GLU A 73 -8.82 -29.41 10.70
CA GLU A 73 -7.60 -30.07 10.20
C GLU A 73 -7.01 -29.32 9.01
N LEU A 74 -7.86 -28.77 8.13
CA LEU A 74 -7.42 -28.05 6.94
C LEU A 74 -7.13 -26.57 7.18
N ARG A 75 -7.78 -25.94 8.17
CA ARG A 75 -7.62 -24.51 8.47
C ARG A 75 -6.16 -24.11 8.74
N PRO A 76 -5.35 -24.83 9.55
CA PRO A 76 -3.96 -24.48 9.79
C PRO A 76 -3.14 -24.47 8.49
N GLN A 77 -3.34 -25.48 7.63
CA GLN A 77 -2.68 -25.58 6.34
C GLN A 77 -3.04 -24.40 5.43
N GLN A 78 -4.34 -24.11 5.29
CA GLN A 78 -4.84 -22.98 4.51
C GLN A 78 -4.20 -21.66 4.97
N ARG A 79 -4.16 -21.39 6.28
CA ARG A 79 -3.55 -20.16 6.80
C ARG A 79 -2.06 -20.07 6.49
N GLN A 80 -1.35 -21.19 6.51
CA GLN A 80 0.07 -21.24 6.17
C GLN A 80 0.31 -20.96 4.68
N GLU A 81 -0.53 -21.50 3.80
CA GLU A 81 -0.49 -21.22 2.35
C GLU A 81 -0.71 -19.72 2.07
N ILE A 82 -1.73 -19.12 2.69
CA ILE A 82 -2.02 -17.69 2.53
C ILE A 82 -0.93 -16.81 3.12
N LYS A 83 -0.34 -17.21 4.26
CA LYS A 83 0.81 -16.51 4.84
C LYS A 83 2.01 -16.50 3.89
N ALA A 84 2.33 -17.63 3.28
CA ALA A 84 3.41 -17.74 2.30
C ALA A 84 3.13 -16.86 1.06
N GLU A 85 1.90 -16.89 0.55
CA GLU A 85 1.49 -16.06 -0.59
C GLU A 85 1.56 -14.55 -0.29
N VAL A 86 1.11 -14.12 0.89
CA VAL A 86 1.21 -12.73 1.35
C VAL A 86 2.68 -12.29 1.42
N LEU A 87 3.56 -13.14 1.96
CA LEU A 87 4.99 -12.86 2.04
C LEU A 87 5.61 -12.73 0.64
N ARG A 88 5.32 -13.67 -0.25
CA ARG A 88 5.78 -13.65 -1.66
C ARG A 88 5.36 -12.37 -2.36
N ARG A 89 4.09 -11.96 -2.22
CA ARG A 89 3.58 -10.69 -2.80
C ARG A 89 4.31 -9.47 -2.23
N ARG A 90 4.63 -9.45 -0.94
CA ARG A 90 5.39 -8.35 -0.32
C ARG A 90 6.81 -8.28 -0.87
N GLN A 91 7.50 -9.41 -0.98
CA GLN A 91 8.84 -9.48 -1.55
C GLN A 91 8.85 -8.99 -3.01
N GLN A 92 7.90 -9.45 -3.83
CA GLN A 92 7.77 -8.97 -5.21
C GLN A 92 7.51 -7.47 -5.32
N LYS A 93 6.69 -6.89 -4.43
CA LYS A 93 6.49 -5.44 -4.38
C LYS A 93 7.76 -4.70 -3.96
N GLY A 94 8.55 -5.25 -3.04
CA GLY A 94 9.85 -4.70 -2.64
C GLY A 94 10.83 -4.66 -3.81
N LEU A 95 10.95 -5.77 -4.54
CA LEU A 95 11.83 -5.86 -5.72
C LEU A 95 11.44 -4.85 -6.81
N LYS A 96 10.15 -4.73 -7.14
CA LYS A 96 9.67 -3.74 -8.11
C LYS A 96 10.00 -2.30 -7.71
N ARG A 97 9.94 -1.98 -6.41
CA ARG A 97 10.32 -0.65 -5.90
C ARG A 97 11.82 -0.41 -6.01
N LEU A 98 12.65 -1.40 -5.70
CA LEU A 98 14.10 -1.29 -5.85
C LEU A 98 14.50 -1.09 -7.31
N GLU A 99 13.85 -1.80 -8.23
CA GLU A 99 14.04 -1.61 -9.67
C GLU A 99 13.70 -0.17 -10.10
N GLN A 100 12.55 0.36 -9.69
CA GLN A 100 12.16 1.75 -9.98
C GLN A 100 13.17 2.77 -9.46
N VAL A 101 13.66 2.61 -8.22
CA VAL A 101 14.68 3.51 -7.65
C VAL A 101 16.00 3.40 -8.41
N SER A 102 16.39 2.20 -8.85
CA SER A 102 17.60 2.00 -9.65
C SER A 102 17.51 2.68 -11.03
N VAL A 103 16.33 2.66 -11.66
CA VAL A 103 16.08 3.33 -12.94
C VAL A 103 16.15 4.85 -12.77
N ILE A 104 15.53 5.39 -11.71
CA ILE A 104 15.59 6.82 -11.37
C ILE A 104 17.04 7.26 -11.05
N SER A 105 17.80 6.42 -10.33
CA SER A 105 19.21 6.69 -10.03
C SER A 105 20.07 6.73 -11.30
N LYS A 106 19.83 5.83 -12.26
CA LYS A 106 20.52 5.83 -13.56
C LYS A 106 20.14 7.03 -14.42
N SER A 107 18.86 7.44 -14.42
CA SER A 107 18.41 8.63 -15.17
C SER A 107 18.89 9.95 -14.57
N ASN A 108 19.25 9.98 -13.28
CA ASN A 108 19.72 11.19 -12.60
C ASN A 108 21.26 11.33 -12.56
N THR A 109 22.01 10.41 -13.19
CA THR A 109 23.49 10.43 -13.24
C THR A 109 24.02 10.92 -14.60
N THR A 110 23.28 11.77 -15.31
CA THR A 110 23.81 12.51 -16.47
C THR A 110 23.50 13.99 -16.34
N ILE A 111 24.12 14.62 -15.34
CA ILE A 111 24.47 16.04 -15.42
C ILE A 111 25.98 16.05 -15.60
N THR A 112 26.43 16.00 -16.86
CA THR A 112 27.80 16.32 -17.23
C THR A 112 28.04 17.79 -16.90
N CYS A 113 29.02 18.05 -16.04
CA CYS A 113 29.58 19.38 -15.82
C CYS A 113 30.40 19.77 -17.04
N GLU A 114 29.75 20.24 -18.11
CA GLU A 114 30.42 20.85 -19.25
C GLU A 114 29.90 22.30 -19.38
N ASP A 115 30.86 23.22 -19.32
CA ASP A 115 30.82 24.63 -19.74
C ASP A 115 29.83 25.60 -19.08
N LYS A 116 30.27 26.20 -17.96
CA LYS A 116 30.13 27.65 -17.77
C LYS A 116 31.42 28.25 -17.20
N ASN A 117 32.24 28.81 -18.08
CA ASN A 117 33.21 29.85 -17.74
C ASN A 117 32.45 31.01 -17.08
N VAL A 118 32.45 31.07 -15.74
CA VAL A 118 31.99 32.24 -15.01
C VAL A 118 33.19 33.19 -14.91
N SER A 119 33.21 34.16 -15.83
CA SER A 119 34.12 35.30 -15.82
C SER A 119 33.97 36.07 -14.50
N LEU A 120 35.09 36.22 -13.80
CA LEU A 120 35.19 36.74 -12.44
C LEU A 120 35.50 38.25 -12.50
N GLU A 121 34.60 39.04 -13.06
CA GLU A 121 34.77 40.50 -13.16
C GLU A 121 33.44 41.20 -12.91
N ALA A 122 33.26 41.68 -11.67
CA ALA A 122 32.45 42.83 -11.23
C ALA A 122 31.94 42.64 -9.79
N ALA A 123 32.86 42.55 -8.82
CA ALA A 123 32.52 42.70 -7.41
C ALA A 123 33.48 43.69 -6.72
N THR A 124 33.76 44.81 -7.37
CA THR A 124 34.44 45.95 -6.74
C THR A 124 33.91 47.25 -7.32
N SER A 125 32.77 47.72 -6.82
CA SER A 125 32.45 49.15 -6.69
C SER A 125 31.08 49.34 -6.08
N SER A 126 31.06 49.52 -4.76
CA SER A 126 30.22 50.51 -4.06
C SER A 126 30.46 50.39 -2.54
N LEU A 127 31.73 50.49 -2.15
CA LEU A 127 32.09 50.96 -0.81
C LEU A 127 32.54 52.41 -1.02
N THR A 128 31.65 53.36 -0.74
CA THR A 128 31.92 54.67 -0.12
C THR A 128 30.74 55.61 -0.33
N ARG A 129 30.53 56.46 0.69
CA ARG A 129 29.65 57.66 0.70
C ARG A 129 28.19 57.32 1.05
N GLY A 130 27.68 57.53 2.25
CA GLY A 130 27.99 58.54 3.26
C GLY A 130 26.78 59.45 3.44
N LYS A 131 26.46 59.71 4.72
CA LYS A 131 25.60 60.76 5.30
C LYS A 131 24.22 60.39 5.82
N SER A 132 24.04 60.92 7.03
CA SER A 132 22.97 60.91 8.02
C SER A 132 21.73 61.74 7.65
N HIS A 133 20.74 61.64 8.57
CA HIS A 133 19.52 62.43 8.80
C HIS A 133 18.26 62.03 8.02
N GLU A 134 17.07 62.04 8.62
CA GLU A 134 16.59 62.70 9.85
C GLU A 134 16.07 61.74 10.94
#